data_AF-A0A6J4FJV4-F1
#
_entry.id   AF-A0A6J4FJV4-F1
#
_cell.length_a   1.000
_cell.length_b   1.000
_cell.length_c   1.000
_cell.angle_alpha   90.00
_cell.angle_beta   90.00
_cell.angle_gamma   90.00
#
_symmetry.space_group_name_H-M   'P 1'
#
loop_
_entity.id
_entity.type
_entity.pdbx_description
1 polymer ?
#
loop_
_entity_poly.entity_id
_entity_poly.type
_entity_poly.pdbx_seq_one_letter_code
_entity_poly.pdbx_strand_id
1 'polypeptide(L)'
;MTTLRETLPKIWLFLAVFLVVSPAWAQGDAKPIDPELLEKIRKSNAECFACHSEAGLKNPPLPGLDLAKLRDTIRDDEVFKNSNHGKMECRQCHGQGYQAYPHAVGSKQLISPCEQCHAVQVMKAEMQFDNSVHAKNLKDKFTCSTCHDPHVALAAAKLGDPRKAAAQDNHMCLECHNSDLTFAKYAPADKKRPNIDKIHAWLPNTRLHWDAVRCVDCHTPVAKTLSHEVANKDKAERQCVTCHSTNTALATRLYRHVAKTEANTYGFANSALLNSIYVVGATRHPLLDWAMVALVAATVAGVLGHGLVRIILAWRRNRSGR
;
A
#
# COMPACT_ATOMS: atom_id res chain seq x y z
N MET A 1 -68.21 8.53 1.64
CA MET A 1 -67.69 9.55 0.71
C MET A 1 -66.89 10.53 1.54
N THR A 2 -65.56 10.37 1.59
CA THR A 2 -64.59 11.27 0.90
C THR A 2 -64.60 12.67 1.53
N THR A 3 -63.54 13.28 2.07
CA THR A 3 -62.09 13.05 2.02
C THR A 3 -61.44 14.22 2.79
N LEU A 4 -60.33 13.96 3.48
CA LEU A 4 -59.16 14.83 3.72
C LEU A 4 -59.35 16.26 4.28
N ARG A 5 -58.90 16.47 5.54
CA ARG A 5 -57.72 17.30 5.87
C ARG A 5 -57.50 17.32 7.39
N GLU A 6 -56.72 16.36 7.89
CA GLU A 6 -56.19 16.41 9.26
C GLU A 6 -54.81 17.09 9.26
N THR A 7 -54.75 18.20 10.00
CA THR A 7 -53.66 18.65 10.88
C THR A 7 -52.21 18.60 10.37
N LEU A 8 -51.74 19.78 9.91
CA LEU A 8 -50.33 20.20 9.86
C LEU A 8 -49.86 20.70 11.26
N PRO A 9 -48.56 20.76 11.57
CA PRO A 9 -47.92 19.91 12.57
C PRO A 9 -47.45 20.68 13.82
N LYS A 10 -47.66 20.10 15.00
CA LYS A 10 -47.06 20.54 16.27
C LYS A 10 -45.98 19.55 16.73
N ILE A 11 -44.86 19.44 16.03
CA ILE A 11 -43.64 18.83 16.58
C ILE A 11 -42.43 19.58 16.00
N TRP A 12 -42.24 20.82 16.45
CA TRP A 12 -41.07 21.66 16.18
C TRP A 12 -40.20 21.79 17.43
N LEU A 13 -39.95 20.69 18.16
CA LEU A 13 -39.12 20.77 19.37
C LEU A 13 -38.48 19.44 19.79
N PHE A 14 -37.72 18.80 18.90
CA PHE A 14 -36.72 17.78 19.27
C PHE A 14 -35.52 17.77 18.30
N LEU A 15 -35.04 18.97 17.95
CA LEU A 15 -33.74 19.17 17.31
C LEU A 15 -32.83 19.89 18.32
N ALA A 16 -32.52 19.20 19.41
CA ALA A 16 -31.52 19.63 20.37
C ALA A 16 -30.63 18.44 20.71
N VAL A 17 -29.38 18.57 20.28
CA VAL A 17 -28.20 17.90 20.86
C VAL A 17 -28.09 16.39 20.61
N PHE A 18 -27.79 16.03 19.37
CA PHE A 18 -26.75 15.02 19.11
C PHE A 18 -25.80 15.56 18.05
N LEU A 19 -25.10 16.64 18.41
CA LEU A 19 -23.75 16.87 17.90
C LEU A 19 -22.91 15.72 18.45
N VAL A 20 -22.97 14.57 17.77
CA VAL A 20 -21.89 13.58 17.85
C VAL A 20 -20.70 14.32 17.28
N VAL A 21 -19.91 14.90 18.19
CA VAL A 21 -18.51 15.23 17.95
C VAL A 21 -17.90 13.91 17.52
N SER A 22 -17.92 13.65 16.23
CA SER A 22 -17.09 12.62 15.64
C SER A 22 -15.68 13.06 15.98
N PRO A 23 -14.89 12.30 16.76
CA PRO A 23 -13.49 12.60 16.83
C PRO A 23 -12.98 12.22 15.44
N ALA A 24 -12.91 13.22 14.56
CA ALA A 24 -11.98 13.19 13.47
C ALA A 24 -10.61 13.14 14.16
N TRP A 25 -10.09 11.94 14.38
CA TRP A 25 -8.66 11.72 14.56
C TRP A 25 -8.02 12.08 13.22
N ALA A 26 -8.02 13.37 12.91
CA ALA A 26 -7.04 13.94 12.01
C ALA A 26 -5.71 13.63 12.70
N GLN A 27 -4.98 12.71 12.10
CA GLN A 27 -3.60 12.44 12.47
C GLN A 27 -2.84 13.72 12.09
N GLY A 28 -2.86 14.68 13.02
CA GLY A 28 -2.31 16.00 12.81
C GLY A 28 -0.85 15.88 12.43
N ASP A 29 -0.44 16.70 11.47
CA ASP A 29 0.95 16.80 11.05
C ASP A 29 1.83 16.88 12.31
N ALA A 30 2.71 15.89 12.47
CA ALA A 30 3.57 15.81 13.64
C ALA A 30 4.29 17.15 13.79
N LYS A 31 4.19 17.77 14.98
CA LYS A 31 4.86 19.04 15.27
C LYS A 31 6.33 18.94 14.83
N PRO A 32 6.88 19.96 14.15
CA PRO A 32 8.29 20.01 13.84
C PRO A 32 9.12 19.79 15.11
N ILE A 33 10.13 18.92 15.02
CA ILE A 33 11.07 18.72 16.13
C ILE A 33 11.88 20.00 16.31
N ASP A 34 12.17 20.34 17.57
CA ASP A 34 13.08 21.43 17.90
C ASP A 34 14.46 21.21 17.24
N PRO A 35 15.01 22.20 16.50
CA PRO A 35 16.31 22.06 15.84
C PRO A 35 17.47 21.72 16.78
N GLU A 36 17.48 22.27 17.99
CA GLU A 36 18.54 21.98 18.98
C GLU A 36 18.48 20.52 19.44
N LEU A 37 17.28 20.04 19.76
CA LEU A 37 17.05 18.63 20.05
C LEU A 37 17.45 17.71 18.88
N LEU A 38 17.11 18.07 17.64
CA LEU A 38 17.48 17.27 16.47
C LEU A 38 19.00 17.18 16.29
N GLU A 39 19.73 18.27 16.54
CA GLU A 39 21.19 18.28 16.48
C GLU A 39 21.80 17.41 17.58
N LYS A 40 21.25 17.46 18.80
CA LYS A 40 21.65 16.57 19.89
C LYS A 40 21.47 15.09 19.51
N ILE A 41 20.34 14.74 18.90
CA ILE A 41 20.05 13.37 18.43
C ILE A 41 21.07 12.94 17.37
N ARG A 42 21.37 13.80 16.40
CA ARG A 42 22.37 13.52 15.36
C ARG A 42 23.76 13.28 15.94
N LYS A 43 24.17 14.12 16.89
CA LYS A 43 25.45 13.95 17.60
C LYS A 43 25.51 12.63 18.38
N SER A 44 24.42 12.26 19.06
CA SER A 44 24.29 10.97 19.76
C SER A 44 24.40 9.78 18.80
N ASN A 45 23.76 9.86 17.62
CA ASN A 45 23.81 8.81 16.61
C ASN A 45 25.18 8.71 15.91
N ALA A 46 25.90 9.82 15.78
CA ALA A 46 27.24 9.83 15.18
C ALA A 46 28.23 8.91 15.94
N GLU A 47 28.05 8.73 17.26
CA GLU A 47 28.83 7.76 18.04
C GLU A 47 28.62 6.32 17.56
N CYS A 48 27.40 5.99 17.14
CA CYS A 48 27.09 4.65 16.60
C CYS A 48 27.65 4.50 15.19
N PHE A 49 27.53 5.53 14.35
CA PHE A 49 28.05 5.53 12.98
C PHE A 49 29.58 5.55 12.90
N ALA A 50 30.29 5.90 13.98
CA ALA A 50 31.74 5.74 14.06
C ALA A 50 32.19 4.29 13.79
N CYS A 51 31.35 3.29 14.12
CA CYS A 51 31.55 1.89 13.76
C CYS A 51 30.57 1.41 12.66
N HIS A 52 29.28 1.74 12.78
CA HIS A 52 28.19 1.22 11.95
C HIS A 52 28.01 1.96 10.63
N SER A 53 29.11 2.41 10.00
CA SER A 53 29.11 3.04 8.68
C SER A 53 30.18 2.40 7.79
N GLU A 54 30.09 2.58 6.48
CA GLU A 54 31.14 2.15 5.54
C GLU A 54 32.51 2.75 5.89
N ALA A 55 32.54 3.99 6.37
CA ALA A 55 33.76 4.64 6.85
C ALA A 55 34.30 3.98 8.12
N GLY A 56 33.42 3.67 9.08
CA GLY A 56 33.76 2.96 10.32
C GLY A 56 34.24 1.53 10.08
N LEU A 57 33.71 0.84 9.08
CA LEU A 57 34.20 -0.49 8.68
C LEU A 57 35.63 -0.43 8.10
N LYS A 58 35.91 0.60 7.28
CA LYS A 58 37.22 0.80 6.66
C LYS A 58 38.28 1.28 7.65
N ASN A 59 37.89 2.13 8.59
CA ASN A 59 38.76 2.68 9.63
C ASN A 59 38.11 2.51 11.01
N PRO A 60 38.16 1.29 11.59
CA PRO A 60 37.49 1.01 12.84
C PRO A 60 38.10 1.80 14.01
N PRO A 61 37.28 2.43 14.86
CA PRO A 61 37.78 3.29 15.94
C PRO A 61 38.35 2.49 17.13
N LEU A 62 38.10 1.17 17.18
CA LEU A 62 38.59 0.29 18.23
C LEU A 62 39.36 -0.89 17.62
N PRO A 63 40.50 -1.30 18.23
CA PRO A 63 41.21 -2.51 17.83
C PRO A 63 40.44 -3.78 18.24
N GLY A 64 40.67 -4.88 17.53
CA GLY A 64 40.13 -6.20 17.89
C GLY A 64 38.63 -6.40 17.57
N LEU A 65 38.02 -5.52 16.78
CA LEU A 65 36.64 -5.69 16.32
C LEU A 65 36.50 -6.84 15.32
N ASP A 66 35.41 -7.59 15.42
CA ASP A 66 35.01 -8.61 14.45
C ASP A 66 34.44 -7.92 13.19
N LEU A 67 35.32 -7.63 12.23
CA LEU A 67 34.95 -6.88 11.01
C LEU A 67 33.96 -7.65 10.12
N ALA A 68 33.93 -8.98 10.20
CA ALA A 68 32.94 -9.78 9.48
C ALA A 68 31.54 -9.53 10.02
N LYS A 69 31.36 -9.59 11.35
CA LYS A 69 30.07 -9.26 11.98
C LYS A 69 29.71 -7.79 11.85
N LEU A 70 30.69 -6.89 11.92
CA LEU A 70 30.44 -5.45 11.77
C LEU A 70 29.85 -5.16 10.38
N ARG A 71 30.37 -5.79 9.33
CA ARG A 71 29.88 -5.64 7.95
C ARG A 71 28.38 -5.92 7.81
N ASP A 72 27.83 -6.87 8.56
CA ASP A 72 26.40 -7.23 8.53
C ASP A 72 25.50 -6.20 9.22
N THR A 73 26.09 -5.23 9.93
CA THR A 73 25.40 -4.24 10.75
C THR A 73 25.68 -2.80 10.33
N ILE A 74 26.28 -2.60 9.15
CA ILE A 74 26.52 -1.27 8.59
C ILE A 74 25.21 -0.62 8.19
N ARG A 75 25.09 0.68 8.47
CA ARG A 75 23.97 1.53 8.09
C ARG A 75 24.50 2.80 7.44
N ASP A 76 23.77 3.28 6.44
CA ASP A 76 24.04 4.57 5.85
C ASP A 76 23.36 5.66 6.67
N ASP A 77 24.15 6.64 7.12
CA ASP A 77 23.69 7.72 7.98
C ASP A 77 22.65 8.61 7.27
N GLU A 78 22.88 8.96 6.02
CA GLU A 78 21.95 9.79 5.24
C GLU A 78 20.64 9.05 4.94
N VAL A 79 20.70 7.76 4.64
CA VAL A 79 19.49 6.94 4.51
C VAL A 79 18.73 6.89 5.84
N PHE A 80 19.41 6.64 6.96
CA PHE A 80 18.77 6.58 8.27
C PHE A 80 18.11 7.90 8.65
N LYS A 81 18.82 9.03 8.52
CA LYS A 81 18.31 10.38 8.78
C LYS A 81 17.01 10.69 8.04
N ASN A 82 16.88 10.15 6.83
CA ASN A 82 15.70 10.35 5.98
C ASN A 82 14.61 9.29 6.20
N SER A 83 14.85 8.24 6.99
CA SER A 83 13.87 7.20 7.29
C SER A 83 12.73 7.69 8.22
N ASN A 84 11.73 6.83 8.46
CA ASN A 84 10.68 7.12 9.45
C ASN A 84 11.21 7.33 10.88
N HIS A 85 12.31 6.66 11.24
CA HIS A 85 12.93 6.75 12.57
C HIS A 85 14.16 7.65 12.61
N GLY A 86 14.50 8.35 11.51
CA GLY A 86 15.71 9.18 11.40
C GLY A 86 15.81 10.37 12.36
N LYS A 87 14.72 10.67 13.08
CA LYS A 87 14.66 11.68 14.15
C LYS A 87 14.70 11.06 15.55
N MET A 88 15.09 9.79 15.67
CA MET A 88 15.24 9.08 16.94
C MET A 88 16.71 8.76 17.19
N GLU A 89 17.09 8.68 18.47
CA GLU A 89 18.40 8.16 18.82
C GLU A 89 18.44 6.64 18.61
N CYS A 90 19.55 6.08 18.13
CA CYS A 90 19.74 4.64 17.98
C CYS A 90 19.45 3.91 19.32
N ARG A 91 19.85 4.53 20.43
CA ARG A 91 19.67 4.01 21.80
C ARG A 91 18.21 3.94 22.24
N GLN A 92 17.26 4.57 21.56
CA GLN A 92 15.83 4.36 21.87
C GLN A 92 15.40 2.92 21.59
N CYS A 93 15.99 2.29 20.56
CA CYS A 93 15.77 0.88 20.25
C CYS A 93 16.89 -0.02 20.80
N HIS A 94 18.14 0.45 20.84
CA HIS A 94 19.32 -0.36 21.19
C HIS A 94 19.81 -0.16 22.63
N GLY A 95 19.20 0.73 23.42
CA GLY A 95 19.77 1.26 24.66
C GLY A 95 20.00 0.25 25.79
N GLN A 96 19.31 -0.88 25.81
CA GLN A 96 19.49 -1.90 26.86
C GLN A 96 20.68 -2.82 26.61
N GLY A 97 21.03 -3.07 25.33
CA GLY A 97 22.10 -4.01 24.96
C GLY A 97 23.39 -3.35 24.47
N TYR A 98 23.37 -2.07 24.11
CA TYR A 98 24.43 -1.43 23.31
C TYR A 98 25.03 -0.21 24.01
N GLN A 99 25.34 -0.33 25.31
CA GLN A 99 25.94 0.74 26.11
C GLN A 99 27.48 0.70 26.16
N ALA A 100 28.05 -0.51 26.15
CA ALA A 100 29.50 -0.73 26.20
C ALA A 100 30.03 -1.31 24.88
N TYR A 101 31.32 -1.08 24.61
CA TYR A 101 32.02 -1.57 23.43
C TYR A 101 33.21 -2.46 23.84
N PRO A 102 33.46 -3.59 23.13
CA PRO A 102 32.56 -4.23 22.17
C PRO A 102 31.23 -4.64 22.81
N HIS A 103 30.16 -4.69 22.01
CA HIS A 103 28.84 -5.03 22.53
C HIS A 103 28.79 -6.47 23.06
N ALA A 104 28.02 -6.68 24.13
CA ALA A 104 27.87 -7.99 24.73
C ALA A 104 27.27 -9.01 23.75
N VAL A 105 27.66 -10.28 23.90
CA VAL A 105 26.99 -11.37 23.18
C VAL A 105 25.54 -11.41 23.64
N GLY A 106 24.60 -11.41 22.69
CA GLY A 106 23.17 -11.44 22.99
C GLY A 106 22.50 -10.06 23.12
N SER A 107 23.20 -8.96 22.81
CA SER A 107 22.58 -7.62 22.84
C SER A 107 21.40 -7.46 21.87
N LYS A 108 21.33 -8.27 20.80
CA LYS A 108 20.23 -8.24 19.83
C LYS A 108 18.87 -8.59 20.45
N GLN A 109 18.87 -9.43 21.49
CA GLN A 109 17.68 -9.84 22.23
C GLN A 109 17.15 -8.72 23.15
N LEU A 110 17.98 -7.70 23.40
CA LEU A 110 17.67 -6.55 24.26
C LEU A 110 17.21 -5.33 23.44
N ILE A 111 16.90 -5.51 22.16
CA ILE A 111 16.32 -4.45 21.34
C ILE A 111 14.90 -4.16 21.85
N SER A 112 14.60 -2.88 22.10
CA SER A 112 13.27 -2.44 22.52
C SER A 112 12.24 -2.91 21.49
N PRO A 113 11.18 -3.60 21.93
CA PRO A 113 10.19 -4.13 21.02
C PRO A 113 9.25 -3.00 20.55
N CYS A 114 8.70 -3.16 19.34
CA CYS A 114 8.02 -2.08 18.62
C CYS A 114 6.77 -1.57 19.36
N GLU A 115 6.10 -2.44 20.10
CA GLU A 115 4.87 -2.15 20.84
C GLU A 115 5.07 -1.18 22.00
N GLN A 116 6.29 -0.92 22.45
CA GLN A 116 6.55 0.14 23.45
C GLN A 116 6.08 1.51 22.94
N CYS A 117 6.12 1.74 21.62
CA CYS A 117 5.64 2.97 20.99
C CYS A 117 4.44 2.73 20.06
N HIS A 118 4.37 1.57 19.40
CA HIS A 118 3.36 1.23 18.38
C HIS A 118 2.35 0.16 18.85
N ALA A 119 2.03 0.12 20.16
CA ALA A 119 1.22 -0.93 20.78
C ALA A 119 -0.01 -1.36 19.95
N VAL A 120 -0.86 -0.39 19.59
CA VAL A 120 -2.11 -0.67 18.88
C VAL A 120 -1.85 -1.23 17.48
N GLN A 121 -0.89 -0.67 16.76
CA GLN A 121 -0.55 -1.08 15.40
C GLN A 121 0.09 -2.47 15.40
N VAL A 122 1.00 -2.73 16.35
CA VAL A 122 1.69 -4.02 16.49
C VAL A 122 0.67 -5.11 16.87
N MET A 123 -0.16 -4.92 17.89
CA MET A 123 -1.17 -5.91 18.28
C MET A 123 -2.09 -6.27 17.11
N LYS A 124 -2.54 -5.27 16.34
CA LYS A 124 -3.37 -5.52 15.15
C LYS A 124 -2.60 -6.28 14.06
N ALA A 125 -1.35 -5.90 13.82
CA ALA A 125 -0.50 -6.52 12.81
C ALA A 125 -0.18 -7.98 13.17
N GLU A 126 0.12 -8.28 14.43
CA GLU A 126 0.40 -9.62 14.93
C GLU A 126 -0.79 -10.56 14.74
N MET A 127 -2.01 -10.14 15.09
CA MET A 127 -3.23 -10.94 14.87
C MET A 127 -3.45 -11.27 13.38
N GLN A 128 -3.11 -10.35 12.49
CA GLN A 128 -3.20 -10.58 11.03
C GLN A 128 -2.05 -11.47 10.54
N PHE A 129 -0.84 -11.23 11.03
CA PHE A 129 0.36 -11.98 10.67
C PHE A 129 0.23 -13.45 11.07
N ASP A 130 -0.34 -13.75 12.24
CA ASP A 130 -0.57 -15.13 12.70
C ASP A 130 -1.42 -15.97 11.73
N ASN A 131 -2.27 -15.31 10.93
CA ASN A 131 -3.07 -15.96 9.89
C ASN A 131 -2.35 -16.09 8.55
N SER A 132 -1.19 -15.44 8.38
CA SER A 132 -0.40 -15.45 7.15
C SER A 132 0.28 -16.80 6.89
N VAL A 133 0.67 -17.01 5.63
CA VAL A 133 1.49 -18.17 5.24
C VAL A 133 2.88 -18.14 5.86
N HIS A 134 3.41 -16.96 6.17
CA HIS A 134 4.73 -16.85 6.80
C HIS A 134 4.66 -17.29 8.26
N ALA A 135 3.68 -16.82 9.05
CA ALA A 135 3.53 -17.29 10.42
C ALA A 135 3.25 -18.81 10.47
N LYS A 136 2.33 -19.31 9.65
CA LYS A 136 1.94 -20.73 9.67
C LYS A 136 3.09 -21.71 9.38
N ASN A 137 4.15 -21.26 8.71
CA ASN A 137 5.26 -22.12 8.31
C ASN A 137 6.61 -21.71 8.94
N LEU A 138 6.74 -20.45 9.39
CA LEU A 138 8.03 -19.82 9.70
C LEU A 138 7.94 -18.85 10.90
N LYS A 139 6.94 -18.97 11.79
CA LYS A 139 6.72 -18.05 12.92
C LYS A 139 7.99 -17.78 13.73
N ASP A 140 8.77 -18.83 14.03
CA ASP A 140 9.98 -18.72 14.86
C ASP A 140 11.17 -18.05 14.15
N LYS A 141 11.09 -17.87 12.83
CA LYS A 141 12.15 -17.26 11.99
C LYS A 141 11.78 -15.85 11.49
N PHE A 142 10.56 -15.39 11.73
CA PHE A 142 10.06 -14.11 11.25
C PHE A 142 9.86 -13.13 12.39
N THR A 143 10.28 -11.90 12.18
CA THR A 143 10.01 -10.75 13.04
C THR A 143 9.40 -9.63 12.19
N CYS A 144 8.90 -8.57 12.84
CA CYS A 144 8.40 -7.39 12.12
C CYS A 144 9.46 -6.83 11.16
N SER A 145 10.73 -6.86 11.58
CA SER A 145 11.88 -6.41 10.79
C SER A 145 12.31 -7.35 9.65
N THR A 146 11.71 -8.55 9.53
CA THR A 146 11.96 -9.42 8.37
C THR A 146 11.34 -8.86 7.10
N CYS A 147 10.24 -8.11 7.20
CA CYS A 147 9.58 -7.47 6.06
C CYS A 147 9.91 -5.98 5.95
N HIS A 148 10.03 -5.25 7.06
CA HIS A 148 10.32 -3.82 6.99
C HIS A 148 11.54 -3.43 7.83
N ASP A 149 12.57 -2.89 7.21
CA ASP A 149 13.75 -2.42 7.95
C ASP A 149 13.47 -1.03 8.56
N PRO A 150 13.45 -0.91 9.91
CA PRO A 150 13.18 0.36 10.58
C PRO A 150 14.22 1.45 10.28
N HIS A 151 15.40 1.09 9.78
CA HIS A 151 16.47 2.05 9.47
C HIS A 151 16.33 2.73 8.11
N VAL A 152 15.49 2.20 7.21
CA VAL A 152 15.39 2.70 5.83
C VAL A 152 13.95 2.94 5.39
N ALA A 153 12.98 2.25 6.01
CA ALA A 153 11.60 2.28 5.55
C ALA A 153 10.97 3.67 5.67
N LEU A 154 10.34 4.10 4.58
CA LEU A 154 9.52 5.30 4.51
C LEU A 154 8.03 4.93 4.43
N ALA A 155 7.19 5.72 5.11
CA ALA A 155 5.76 5.61 4.92
C ALA A 155 5.41 6.03 3.48
N ALA A 156 4.47 5.34 2.84
CA ALA A 156 4.06 5.63 1.45
C ALA A 156 3.72 7.12 1.23
N ALA A 157 3.11 7.78 2.22
CA ALA A 157 2.80 9.21 2.16
C ALA A 157 4.05 10.12 2.06
N LYS A 158 5.19 9.72 2.66
CA LYS A 158 6.46 10.48 2.57
C LYS A 158 7.18 10.29 1.24
N LEU A 159 6.91 9.19 0.53
CA LEU A 159 7.51 8.93 -0.78
C LEU A 159 6.88 9.80 -1.89
N GLY A 160 5.65 10.28 -1.69
CA GLY A 160 4.91 11.15 -2.61
C GLY A 160 4.43 10.48 -3.89
N ASP A 161 5.22 9.56 -4.44
CA ASP A 161 4.91 8.78 -5.64
C ASP A 161 4.51 7.34 -5.26
N PRO A 162 3.27 6.91 -5.60
CA PRO A 162 2.83 5.53 -5.40
C PRO A 162 3.74 4.46 -6.02
N ARG A 163 4.44 4.74 -7.13
CA ARG A 163 5.37 3.77 -7.72
C ARG A 163 6.61 3.57 -6.87
N LYS A 164 7.12 4.63 -6.23
CA LYS A 164 8.21 4.51 -5.26
C LYS A 164 7.79 3.70 -4.04
N ALA A 165 6.57 3.91 -3.56
CA ALA A 165 5.99 3.10 -2.50
C ALA A 165 5.82 1.63 -2.94
N ALA A 166 5.38 1.39 -4.18
CA ALA A 166 5.30 0.04 -4.73
C ALA A 166 6.67 -0.63 -4.81
N ALA A 167 7.68 0.07 -5.31
CA ALA A 167 9.05 -0.45 -5.41
C ALA A 167 9.62 -0.80 -4.04
N GLN A 168 9.49 0.08 -3.04
CA GLN A 168 9.95 -0.18 -1.67
C GLN A 168 9.20 -1.38 -1.05
N ASP A 169 7.88 -1.38 -1.12
CA ASP A 169 7.05 -2.43 -0.51
C ASP A 169 7.19 -3.78 -1.23
N ASN A 170 7.56 -3.80 -2.52
CA ASN A 170 7.85 -5.02 -3.25
C ASN A 170 9.27 -5.53 -3.01
N HIS A 171 10.22 -4.62 -2.77
CA HIS A 171 11.61 -4.98 -2.54
C HIS A 171 11.76 -5.97 -1.40
N MET A 172 11.07 -5.75 -0.26
CA MET A 172 11.09 -6.68 0.88
C MET A 172 10.64 -8.11 0.51
N CYS A 173 9.68 -8.24 -0.40
CA CYS A 173 9.24 -9.55 -0.86
C CYS A 173 10.32 -10.17 -1.76
N LEU A 174 10.89 -9.36 -2.67
CA LEU A 174 11.86 -9.79 -3.66
C LEU A 174 13.23 -10.17 -3.07
N GLU A 175 13.62 -9.62 -1.92
CA GLU A 175 14.84 -10.03 -1.21
C GLU A 175 14.89 -11.54 -0.94
N CYS A 176 13.73 -12.16 -0.70
CA CYS A 176 13.59 -13.62 -0.57
C CYS A 176 13.01 -14.26 -1.84
N HIS A 177 11.91 -13.72 -2.38
CA HIS A 177 11.19 -14.31 -3.50
C HIS A 177 11.87 -14.14 -4.85
N ASN A 178 12.99 -13.42 -4.94
CA ASN A 178 13.85 -13.35 -6.12
C ASN A 178 15.31 -13.79 -5.85
N SER A 179 15.60 -14.38 -4.69
CA SER A 179 16.94 -14.85 -4.31
C SER A 179 16.88 -16.28 -3.77
N ASP A 180 17.45 -17.24 -4.51
CA ASP A 180 17.51 -18.63 -4.05
C ASP A 180 18.32 -18.75 -2.74
N LEU A 181 19.39 -17.96 -2.62
CA LEU A 181 20.25 -17.91 -1.44
C LEU A 181 19.49 -17.42 -0.20
N THR A 182 18.78 -16.30 -0.32
CA THR A 182 18.04 -15.74 0.82
C THR A 182 16.85 -16.62 1.18
N PHE A 183 16.12 -17.13 0.18
CA PHE A 183 14.98 -18.01 0.40
C PHE A 183 15.36 -19.29 1.16
N ALA A 184 16.50 -19.90 0.80
CA ALA A 184 16.99 -21.13 1.43
C ALA A 184 17.35 -20.96 2.93
N LYS A 185 17.61 -19.73 3.40
CA LYS A 185 17.83 -19.47 4.85
C LYS A 185 16.57 -19.72 5.68
N TYR A 186 15.39 -19.54 5.07
CA TYR A 186 14.11 -19.67 5.76
C TYR A 186 13.40 -20.98 5.44
N ALA A 187 13.41 -21.38 4.17
CA ALA A 187 12.67 -22.52 3.67
C ALA A 187 13.18 -23.87 4.24
N PRO A 188 12.32 -24.90 4.27
CA PRO A 188 12.76 -26.28 4.47
C PRO A 188 13.81 -26.69 3.42
N ALA A 189 14.73 -27.58 3.79
CA ALA A 189 15.92 -27.92 3.00
C ALA A 189 15.62 -28.45 1.58
N ASP A 190 14.49 -29.11 1.40
CA ASP A 190 14.01 -29.70 0.15
C ASP A 190 13.19 -28.71 -0.71
N LYS A 191 12.81 -27.56 -0.15
CA LYS A 191 11.92 -26.62 -0.81
C LYS A 191 12.68 -25.58 -1.62
N LYS A 192 12.64 -25.74 -2.94
CA LYS A 192 13.15 -24.74 -3.89
C LYS A 192 12.20 -23.56 -4.00
N ARG A 193 12.77 -22.36 -4.19
CA ARG A 193 12.00 -21.14 -4.47
C ARG A 193 11.26 -21.30 -5.81
N PRO A 194 9.94 -21.06 -5.86
CA PRO A 194 9.23 -20.98 -7.13
C PRO A 194 9.71 -19.79 -7.97
N ASN A 195 9.85 -19.98 -9.28
CA ASN A 195 10.14 -18.87 -10.19
C ASN A 195 8.93 -17.92 -10.27
N ILE A 196 9.12 -16.68 -9.84
CA ILE A 196 8.05 -15.69 -9.72
C ILE A 196 7.41 -15.31 -11.06
N ASP A 197 8.18 -15.21 -12.14
CA ASP A 197 7.63 -14.90 -13.46
C ASP A 197 6.71 -16.02 -13.95
N LYS A 198 7.13 -17.28 -13.77
CA LYS A 198 6.33 -18.45 -14.19
C LYS A 198 5.00 -18.55 -13.44
N ILE A 199 5.00 -18.35 -12.13
CA ILE A 199 3.77 -18.47 -11.33
C ILE A 199 2.81 -17.28 -11.54
N HIS A 200 3.30 -16.16 -12.09
CA HIS A 200 2.50 -14.98 -12.41
C HIS A 200 2.19 -14.82 -13.90
N ALA A 201 2.50 -15.81 -14.74
CA ALA A 201 2.26 -15.76 -16.20
C ALA A 201 0.78 -15.55 -16.60
N TRP A 202 -0.16 -15.74 -15.67
CA TRP A 202 -1.58 -15.45 -15.86
C TRP A 202 -1.91 -13.96 -15.86
N LEU A 203 -1.05 -13.11 -15.27
CA LEU A 203 -1.27 -11.67 -15.15
C LEU A 203 -0.71 -10.96 -16.39
N PRO A 204 -1.55 -10.33 -17.23
CA PRO A 204 -1.08 -9.63 -18.42
C PRO A 204 -0.09 -8.52 -18.05
N ASN A 205 0.98 -8.33 -18.83
CA ASN A 205 2.00 -7.31 -18.57
C ASN A 205 2.48 -7.31 -17.09
N THR A 206 2.86 -8.49 -16.59
CA THR A 206 3.17 -8.72 -15.16
C THR A 206 4.13 -7.68 -14.56
N ARG A 207 5.16 -7.28 -15.32
CA ARG A 207 6.16 -6.31 -14.86
C ARG A 207 5.56 -4.91 -14.67
N LEU A 208 4.74 -4.44 -15.61
CA LEU A 208 4.03 -3.16 -15.47
C LEU A 208 3.07 -3.16 -14.27
N HIS A 209 2.46 -4.30 -13.95
CA HIS A 209 1.64 -4.42 -12.75
C HIS A 209 2.48 -4.31 -11.48
N TRP A 210 3.65 -4.95 -11.39
CA TRP A 210 4.52 -4.85 -10.22
C TRP A 210 5.15 -3.46 -10.04
N ASP A 211 5.29 -2.70 -11.11
CA ASP A 211 5.76 -1.31 -11.05
C ASP A 211 4.67 -0.34 -10.52
N ALA A 212 3.39 -0.73 -10.63
CA ALA A 212 2.25 0.12 -10.28
C ALA A 212 1.43 -0.39 -9.07
N VAL A 213 1.63 -1.65 -8.65
CA VAL A 213 0.83 -2.33 -7.62
C VAL A 213 1.76 -3.16 -6.74
N ARG A 214 1.46 -3.24 -5.45
CA ARG A 214 2.29 -4.01 -4.52
C ARG A 214 1.94 -5.49 -4.54
N CYS A 215 2.90 -6.35 -4.23
CA CYS A 215 2.66 -7.78 -3.99
C CYS A 215 1.54 -7.96 -2.96
N VAL A 216 1.56 -7.20 -1.87
CA VAL A 216 0.55 -7.23 -0.81
C VAL A 216 -0.83 -6.73 -1.25
N ASP A 217 -0.94 -5.95 -2.34
CA ASP A 217 -2.25 -5.55 -2.87
C ASP A 217 -2.98 -6.73 -3.54
N CYS A 218 -2.27 -7.80 -3.93
CA CYS A 218 -2.88 -9.04 -4.40
C CYS A 218 -2.83 -10.15 -3.33
N HIS A 219 -1.77 -10.20 -2.53
CA HIS A 219 -1.50 -11.26 -1.57
C HIS A 219 -2.07 -11.02 -0.18
N THR A 220 -2.96 -10.04 0.02
CA THR A 220 -3.62 -9.80 1.32
C THR A 220 -5.11 -9.51 1.12
N PRO A 221 -5.98 -9.88 2.09
CA PRO A 221 -7.43 -9.66 1.98
C PRO A 221 -7.81 -8.22 1.64
N VAL A 222 -8.62 -8.03 0.59
CA VAL A 222 -9.08 -6.71 0.13
C VAL A 222 -9.95 -6.06 1.20
N ALA A 223 -9.37 -5.10 1.91
CA ALA A 223 -9.98 -4.39 3.01
C ALA A 223 -9.56 -2.91 2.99
N LYS A 224 -10.31 -2.07 3.73
CA LYS A 224 -10.08 -0.62 3.83
C LYS A 224 -8.70 -0.26 4.39
N THR A 225 -8.08 -1.16 5.16
CA THR A 225 -6.70 -1.02 5.62
C THR A 225 -5.88 -2.20 5.12
N LEU A 226 -4.62 -1.95 4.76
CA LEU A 226 -3.68 -3.01 4.42
C LEU A 226 -3.59 -4.03 5.58
N SER A 227 -3.59 -5.31 5.23
CA SER A 227 -3.51 -6.42 6.19
C SER A 227 -2.11 -7.03 6.18
N HIS A 228 -1.66 -7.53 7.34
CA HIS A 228 -0.46 -8.36 7.44
C HIS A 228 -0.74 -9.86 7.23
N GLU A 229 -1.98 -10.23 6.92
CA GLU A 229 -2.35 -11.60 6.53
C GLU A 229 -1.92 -11.87 5.08
N VAL A 230 -0.63 -12.16 4.90
CA VAL A 230 -0.08 -12.56 3.59
C VAL A 230 -0.57 -13.96 3.24
N ALA A 231 -1.30 -14.08 2.14
CA ALA A 231 -1.92 -15.30 1.64
C ALA A 231 -1.04 -16.00 0.58
N ASN A 232 -1.28 -17.30 0.40
CA ASN A 232 -0.61 -18.07 -0.65
C ASN A 232 -1.11 -17.65 -2.05
N LYS A 233 -0.42 -18.13 -3.08
CA LYS A 233 -0.77 -17.89 -4.49
C LYS A 233 -2.20 -18.27 -4.87
N ASP A 234 -2.79 -19.26 -4.19
CA ASP A 234 -4.11 -19.80 -4.54
C ASP A 234 -5.25 -18.90 -4.01
N LYS A 235 -4.93 -18.03 -3.05
CA LYS A 235 -5.83 -17.03 -2.47
C LYS A 235 -5.49 -15.59 -2.86
N ALA A 236 -4.50 -15.40 -3.73
CA ALA A 236 -4.18 -14.08 -4.25
C ALA A 236 -5.36 -13.53 -5.07
N GLU A 237 -5.58 -12.22 -5.00
CA GLU A 237 -6.58 -11.56 -5.83
C GLU A 237 -6.23 -11.73 -7.32
N ARG A 238 -7.20 -12.22 -8.08
CA ARG A 238 -7.10 -12.54 -9.51
C ARG A 238 -8.24 -11.92 -10.33
N GLN A 239 -9.24 -11.34 -9.68
CA GLN A 239 -10.35 -10.67 -10.34
C GLN A 239 -9.89 -9.30 -10.83
N CYS A 240 -9.68 -9.18 -12.14
CA CYS A 240 -9.22 -7.93 -12.76
C CYS A 240 -10.12 -6.75 -12.38
N VAL A 241 -11.43 -6.98 -12.27
CA VAL A 241 -12.44 -5.96 -11.95
C VAL A 241 -12.28 -5.34 -10.55
N THR A 242 -11.62 -6.03 -9.62
CA THR A 242 -11.30 -5.47 -8.29
C THR A 242 -10.45 -4.20 -8.42
N CYS A 243 -9.58 -4.13 -9.43
CA CYS A 243 -8.71 -2.97 -9.67
C CYS A 243 -9.13 -2.14 -10.90
N HIS A 244 -9.74 -2.77 -11.90
CA HIS A 244 -10.12 -2.16 -13.18
C HIS A 244 -11.59 -1.70 -13.27
N SER A 245 -12.30 -1.61 -12.15
CA SER A 245 -13.63 -0.99 -12.11
C SER A 245 -13.57 0.42 -11.52
N THR A 246 -14.62 1.21 -11.73
CA THR A 246 -14.74 2.55 -11.12
C THR A 246 -14.68 2.50 -9.59
N ASN A 247 -15.18 1.43 -8.97
CA ASN A 247 -15.01 1.14 -7.55
C ASN A 247 -13.73 0.33 -7.30
N THR A 248 -12.59 0.91 -7.63
CA THR A 248 -11.30 0.23 -7.57
C THR A 248 -10.77 0.10 -6.15
N ALA A 249 -10.25 -1.09 -5.80
CA ALA A 249 -9.55 -1.31 -4.55
C ALA A 249 -8.27 -0.46 -4.41
N LEU A 250 -7.67 -0.04 -5.53
CA LEU A 250 -6.46 0.78 -5.56
C LEU A 250 -6.64 2.11 -4.81
N ALA A 251 -7.81 2.73 -4.93
CA ALA A 251 -8.15 4.01 -4.31
C ALA A 251 -8.23 3.93 -2.77
N THR A 252 -8.41 2.75 -2.20
CA THR A 252 -8.45 2.54 -0.74
C THR A 252 -7.17 1.93 -0.19
N ARG A 253 -6.25 1.50 -1.07
CA ARG A 253 -4.99 0.83 -0.74
C ARG A 253 -3.77 1.71 -1.06
N LEU A 254 -2.93 1.30 -2.01
CA LEU A 254 -1.70 2.01 -2.37
C LEU A 254 -1.94 3.49 -2.69
N TYR A 255 -3.01 3.79 -3.44
CA TYR A 255 -3.30 5.14 -3.92
C TYR A 255 -4.18 5.97 -2.98
N ARG A 256 -4.50 5.47 -1.77
CA ARG A 256 -5.38 6.17 -0.80
C ARG A 256 -4.90 7.55 -0.39
N HIS A 257 -3.59 7.80 -0.48
CA HIS A 257 -3.00 9.07 -0.11
C HIS A 257 -3.16 10.10 -1.23
N VAL A 258 -2.97 9.68 -2.49
CA VAL A 258 -3.19 10.52 -3.67
C VAL A 258 -4.68 10.83 -3.85
N ALA A 259 -5.55 9.85 -3.59
CA ALA A 259 -7.01 10.03 -3.63
C ALA A 259 -7.54 11.04 -2.60
N LYS A 260 -6.80 11.34 -1.52
CA LYS A 260 -7.17 12.35 -0.53
C LYS A 260 -6.73 13.76 -0.91
N THR A 261 -5.67 13.88 -1.72
CA THR A 261 -5.02 15.17 -2.02
C THR A 261 -5.43 15.76 -3.36
N GLU A 262 -5.98 14.96 -4.27
CA GLU A 262 -6.31 15.41 -5.63
C GLU A 262 -7.81 15.35 -5.92
N ALA A 263 -8.42 16.51 -6.12
CA ALA A 263 -9.83 16.67 -6.47
C ALA A 263 -10.08 16.42 -7.97
N ASN A 264 -11.33 16.05 -8.29
CA ASN A 264 -11.87 15.76 -9.63
C ASN A 264 -11.23 16.57 -10.76
N THR A 265 -10.29 15.95 -11.46
CA THR A 265 -9.65 16.53 -12.64
C THR A 265 -10.46 16.15 -13.88
N TYR A 266 -10.94 17.16 -14.62
CA TYR A 266 -11.58 17.04 -15.93
C TYR A 266 -12.71 16.00 -16.04
N GLY A 267 -13.47 15.74 -14.97
CA GLY A 267 -14.64 14.84 -15.02
C GLY A 267 -14.33 13.34 -15.11
N PHE A 268 -13.06 12.93 -14.96
CA PHE A 268 -12.70 11.50 -14.93
C PHE A 268 -13.08 10.85 -13.60
N ALA A 269 -13.54 9.60 -13.65
CA ALA A 269 -13.61 8.74 -12.47
C ALA A 269 -12.19 8.50 -11.94
N ASN A 270 -12.02 8.50 -10.61
CA ASN A 270 -10.72 8.31 -9.96
C ASN A 270 -9.60 9.21 -10.53
N SER A 271 -9.87 10.50 -10.71
CA SER A 271 -8.90 11.43 -11.34
C SER A 271 -7.54 11.47 -10.64
N ALA A 272 -7.52 11.33 -9.31
CA ALA A 272 -6.30 11.22 -8.52
C ALA A 272 -5.44 10.00 -8.91
N LEU A 273 -6.10 8.89 -9.30
CA LEU A 273 -5.41 7.72 -9.81
C LEU A 273 -4.80 8.03 -11.19
N LEU A 274 -5.55 8.70 -12.07
CA LEU A 274 -5.13 9.03 -13.44
C LEU A 274 -3.84 9.85 -13.50
N ASN A 275 -3.63 10.76 -12.54
CA ASN A 275 -2.41 11.57 -12.46
C ASN A 275 -1.15 10.72 -12.20
N SER A 276 -1.32 9.53 -11.61
CA SER A 276 -0.24 8.59 -11.37
C SER A 276 -0.24 7.43 -12.37
N ILE A 277 -1.38 6.80 -12.64
CA ILE A 277 -1.53 5.65 -13.53
C ILE A 277 -2.87 5.67 -14.27
N TYR A 278 -2.83 5.31 -15.55
CA TYR A 278 -4.04 5.01 -16.30
C TYR A 278 -4.46 3.57 -16.04
N VAL A 279 -5.70 3.36 -15.57
CA VAL A 279 -6.25 2.04 -15.29
C VAL A 279 -7.56 1.90 -16.05
N VAL A 280 -7.55 1.05 -17.07
CA VAL A 280 -8.73 0.78 -17.92
C VAL A 280 -9.93 0.47 -17.03
N GLY A 281 -11.06 1.14 -17.29
CA GLY A 281 -12.31 1.03 -16.55
C GLY A 281 -12.36 1.85 -15.25
N ALA A 282 -11.28 1.90 -14.48
CA ALA A 282 -11.22 2.67 -13.24
C ALA A 282 -11.08 4.18 -13.48
N THR A 283 -10.32 4.60 -14.51
CA THR A 283 -10.06 6.01 -14.85
C THR A 283 -10.83 6.46 -16.10
N ARG A 284 -12.09 6.05 -16.25
CA ARG A 284 -12.94 6.40 -17.41
C ARG A 284 -13.61 7.76 -17.28
N HIS A 285 -14.00 8.37 -18.40
CA HIS A 285 -14.75 9.63 -18.40
C HIS A 285 -16.25 9.37 -18.62
N PRO A 286 -17.12 9.59 -17.61
CA PRO A 286 -18.54 9.22 -17.70
C PRO A 286 -19.30 9.87 -18.85
N LEU A 287 -18.96 11.11 -19.26
CA LEU A 287 -19.62 11.72 -20.42
C LEU A 287 -19.24 11.04 -21.74
N LEU A 288 -18.00 10.53 -21.87
CA LEU A 288 -17.59 9.84 -23.09
C LEU A 288 -18.32 8.49 -23.19
N ASP A 289 -18.55 7.82 -22.06
CA ASP A 289 -19.36 6.61 -22.01
C ASP A 289 -20.78 6.88 -22.52
N TRP A 290 -21.44 7.94 -22.03
CA TRP A 290 -22.79 8.32 -22.47
C TRP A 290 -22.84 8.77 -23.93
N ALA A 291 -21.84 9.52 -24.41
CA ALA A 291 -21.74 9.91 -25.80
C ALA A 291 -21.63 8.69 -26.73
N MET A 292 -20.83 7.68 -26.34
CA MET A 292 -20.70 6.44 -27.11
C MET A 292 -22.02 5.65 -27.12
N VAL A 293 -22.72 5.56 -25.98
CA VAL A 293 -24.04 4.91 -25.91
C VAL A 293 -25.05 5.62 -26.82
N ALA A 294 -25.07 6.96 -26.80
CA ALA A 294 -25.95 7.75 -27.66
C ALA A 294 -25.64 7.53 -29.15
N LEU A 295 -24.36 7.44 -29.53
CA LEU A 295 -23.93 7.17 -30.91
C LEU A 295 -24.37 5.77 -31.37
N VAL A 296 -24.21 4.75 -30.53
CA VAL A 296 -24.67 3.38 -30.83
C VAL A 296 -26.18 3.35 -30.98
N ALA A 297 -26.93 4.00 -30.08
CA ALA A 297 -28.39 4.10 -30.16
C ALA A 297 -28.84 4.80 -31.44
N ALA A 298 -28.17 5.90 -31.82
CA ALA A 298 -28.45 6.63 -33.07
C ALA A 298 -28.18 5.75 -34.30
N THR A 299 -27.10 4.97 -34.29
CA THR A 299 -26.76 4.04 -35.38
C THR A 299 -27.84 2.96 -35.53
N VAL A 300 -28.25 2.34 -34.43
CA VAL A 300 -29.33 1.32 -34.42
C VAL A 300 -30.64 1.93 -34.90
N ALA A 301 -31.01 3.12 -34.41
CA ALA A 301 -32.20 3.84 -34.86
C ALA A 301 -32.17 4.15 -36.36
N GLY A 302 -31.01 4.54 -36.90
CA GLY A 302 -30.81 4.79 -38.33
C GLY A 302 -31.01 3.53 -39.17
N VAL A 303 -30.43 2.39 -38.76
CA VAL A 303 -30.58 1.10 -39.46
C VAL A 303 -32.03 0.61 -39.43
N LEU A 304 -32.67 0.66 -38.26
CA LEU A 304 -34.08 0.27 -38.11
C LEU A 304 -35.01 1.20 -38.91
N GLY A 305 -34.75 2.51 -38.86
CA GLY A 305 -35.49 3.50 -39.64
C GLY A 305 -35.38 3.24 -41.14
N HIS A 306 -34.17 2.98 -41.64
CA HIS A 306 -33.95 2.61 -43.04
C HIS A 306 -34.66 1.30 -43.42
N GLY A 307 -34.60 0.28 -42.55
CA GLY A 307 -35.33 -0.97 -42.72
C GLY A 307 -36.85 -0.76 -42.81
N LEU A 308 -37.41 0.06 -41.92
CA LEU A 308 -38.83 0.39 -41.90
C LEU A 308 -39.26 1.11 -43.19
N VAL A 309 -38.46 2.08 -43.64
CA VAL A 309 -38.70 2.79 -44.91
C VAL A 309 -38.74 1.80 -46.08
N ARG A 310 -37.79 0.85 -46.15
CA ARG A 310 -37.78 -0.19 -47.19
C ARG A 310 -39.04 -1.06 -47.15
N ILE A 311 -39.49 -1.49 -45.98
CA ILE A 311 -40.70 -2.30 -45.82
C ILE A 311 -41.94 -1.52 -46.27
N ILE A 312 -42.08 -0.26 -45.84
CA ILE A 312 -43.21 0.59 -46.21
C ILE A 312 -43.26 0.82 -47.73
N LEU A 313 -42.12 1.10 -48.36
CA LEU A 313 -42.03 1.31 -49.80
C LEU A 313 -42.35 0.02 -50.58
N ALA A 314 -41.84 -1.14 -50.15
CA ALA A 314 -42.15 -2.42 -50.77
C ALA A 314 -43.66 -2.77 -50.65
N TRP A 315 -44.24 -2.51 -49.47
CA TRP A 315 -45.67 -2.73 -49.24
C TRP A 315 -46.55 -1.81 -50.08
N ARG A 316 -46.19 -0.53 -50.20
CA ARG A 316 -46.87 0.41 -51.10
C ARG A 316 -46.81 -0.05 -52.56
N ARG A 317 -45.63 -0.47 -53.04
CA ARG A 317 -45.45 -0.97 -54.41
C ARG A 317 -46.32 -2.19 -54.71
N ASN A 318 -46.42 -3.13 -53.77
CA ASN A 318 -47.26 -4.33 -53.92
C ASN A 318 -48.78 -4.02 -53.87
N ARG A 319 -49.20 -2.93 -53.23
CA ARG A 319 -50.60 -2.48 -53.22
C ARG A 319 -51.00 -1.70 -54.48
N SER A 320 -50.08 -0.98 -55.11
CA SER A 320 -50.33 -0.20 -56.34
C SER A 320 -50.24 -1.02 -57.63
N GLY A 321 -49.87 -2.31 -57.55
CA GLY A 321 -49.83 -3.26 -58.66
C GLY A 321 -50.97 -4.29 -58.68
N ARG A 322 -52.00 -4.09 -57.84
CA ARG A 322 -53.31 -4.74 -57.91
C ARG A 322 -54.34 -3.68 -58.25
#